data_AF-A0A0L6T5Y3-F1
#
_entry.id   AF-A0A0L6T5Y3-F1
#
_cell.length_a   1.000
_cell.length_b   1.000
_cell.length_c   1.000
_cell.angle_alpha   90.00
_cell.angle_beta   90.00
_cell.angle_gamma   90.00
#
_symmetry.space_group_name_H-M   'P 1'
#
loop_
_entity.id
_entity.type
_entity.pdbx_description
1 polymer ?
#
loop_
_entity_poly.entity_id
_entity_poly.type
_entity_poly.pdbx_seq_one_letter_code
_entity_poly.pdbx_strand_id
1 'polypeptide(L)'
;MEAFMLRSILGAVLTLGFAATATAAVNCNSFANNTVNAFVNDEVVAVGYTCTIGPMGSVNGGVSQTGEGSLVIRGRVNGAVSEDGPGDVVLGRGAIVGGDVSEADVGNVSVRGGASTDGVIEESGDGSVNVTVDVPGLVKGDVYENGNGGVTINAQLGNFEGSVNEAGPGNVNVVVSPGMSFKGDVNEQDGGSVTADVQGFFEGNIVEQLGGNVSTTGAGVFKGNSEHQAPGTCTNTIVNFQGSACTPI
;
A
#
# COMPACT_ATOMS: atom_id res chain seq x y z
N MET A 1 -11.34 67.21 8.41
CA MET A 1 -11.88 67.00 7.06
C MET A 1 -10.68 66.88 6.15
N GLU A 2 -10.70 65.86 5.28
CA GLU A 2 -9.68 65.48 4.29
C GLU A 2 -8.45 64.74 4.83
N ALA A 3 -7.93 63.71 4.17
CA ALA A 3 -8.48 62.69 3.28
C ALA A 3 -7.39 61.61 3.19
N PHE A 4 -7.80 60.35 3.34
CA PHE A 4 -6.98 59.16 3.26
C PHE A 4 -6.50 58.96 1.80
N MET A 5 -5.20 59.10 1.49
CA MET A 5 -4.65 58.70 0.19
C MET A 5 -4.19 57.25 0.25
N LEU A 6 -5.06 56.36 -0.23
CA LEU A 6 -4.76 54.97 -0.57
C LEU A 6 -3.95 54.95 -1.87
N ARG A 7 -2.67 54.56 -1.82
CA ARG A 7 -1.87 54.32 -3.03
C ARG A 7 -2.17 52.92 -3.54
N SER A 8 -2.82 52.85 -4.70
CA SER A 8 -2.96 51.64 -5.49
C SER A 8 -1.62 51.23 -6.08
N ILE A 9 -1.24 49.96 -5.87
CA ILE A 9 -0.22 49.30 -6.68
C ILE A 9 -0.95 48.19 -7.44
N LEU A 10 -1.36 48.53 -8.66
CA LEU A 10 -1.53 47.57 -9.75
C LEU A 10 -0.13 47.12 -10.17
N GLY A 11 0.11 45.81 -10.31
CA GLY A 11 1.39 45.32 -10.81
C GLY A 11 1.47 43.81 -11.03
N ALA A 12 1.00 43.39 -12.20
CA ALA A 12 1.39 42.18 -12.96
C ALA A 12 1.12 40.80 -12.34
N VAL A 13 0.01 40.21 -12.81
CA VAL A 13 -0.21 38.76 -12.93
C VAL A 13 0.89 38.18 -13.82
N LEU A 14 1.70 37.27 -13.28
CA LEU A 14 2.56 36.37 -14.06
C LEU A 14 1.97 34.96 -13.96
N THR A 15 0.88 34.73 -14.70
CA THR A 15 0.42 33.37 -15.02
C THR A 15 1.40 32.77 -16.01
N LEU A 16 2.40 32.05 -15.50
CA LEU A 16 3.18 31.09 -16.28
C LEU A 16 2.23 29.97 -16.70
N GLY A 17 1.57 30.15 -17.84
CA GLY A 17 0.88 29.09 -18.54
C GLY A 17 1.88 28.06 -19.02
N PHE A 18 2.16 27.07 -18.19
CA PHE A 18 2.66 25.80 -18.68
C PHE A 18 1.52 25.18 -19.49
N ALA A 19 1.59 25.35 -20.81
CA ALA A 19 0.86 24.50 -21.73
C ALA A 19 1.47 23.10 -21.62
N ALA A 20 1.05 22.35 -20.61
CA ALA A 20 1.18 20.90 -20.62
C ALA A 20 0.35 20.42 -21.81
N THR A 21 1.01 19.94 -22.85
CA THR A 21 0.34 19.15 -23.88
C THR A 21 -0.12 17.88 -23.18
N ALA A 22 -1.38 17.84 -22.74
CA ALA A 22 -2.00 16.59 -22.31
C ALA A 22 -1.97 15.65 -23.52
N THR A 23 -1.06 14.68 -23.51
CA THR A 23 -1.13 13.55 -24.41
C THR A 23 -2.37 12.76 -24.05
N ALA A 24 -3.12 12.32 -25.06
CA ALA A 24 -4.37 11.62 -24.84
C ALA A 24 -4.06 10.22 -24.31
N ALA A 25 -4.51 9.90 -23.10
CA ALA A 25 -4.30 8.61 -22.48
C ALA A 25 -4.69 7.45 -23.41
N VAL A 26 -3.92 6.35 -23.32
CA VAL A 26 -4.10 5.15 -24.13
C VAL A 26 -5.13 4.25 -23.49
N ASN A 27 -6.19 3.93 -24.22
CA ASN A 27 -7.24 3.03 -23.73
C ASN A 27 -6.74 1.57 -23.73
N CYS A 28 -6.83 0.88 -22.60
CA CYS A 28 -6.28 -0.48 -22.44
C CYS A 28 -6.96 -1.50 -23.36
N ASN A 29 -8.24 -1.30 -23.71
CA ASN A 29 -8.96 -2.13 -24.67
C ASN A 29 -8.49 -2.00 -26.13
N SER A 30 -7.58 -1.06 -26.42
CA SER A 30 -6.93 -0.99 -27.73
C SER A 30 -5.92 -2.14 -27.94
N PHE A 31 -5.53 -2.82 -26.86
CA PHE A 31 -4.65 -3.98 -26.91
C PHE A 31 -5.45 -5.29 -26.89
N ALA A 32 -4.86 -6.34 -27.47
CA ALA A 32 -5.46 -7.66 -27.47
C ALA A 32 -5.71 -8.15 -26.03
N ASN A 33 -6.95 -8.56 -25.74
CA ASN A 33 -7.40 -9.02 -24.43
C ASN A 33 -7.12 -8.01 -23.30
N ASN A 34 -7.20 -6.70 -23.60
CA ASN A 34 -6.94 -5.62 -22.64
C ASN A 34 -5.57 -5.77 -21.95
N THR A 35 -4.57 -6.27 -22.69
CA THR A 35 -3.25 -6.58 -22.14
C THR A 35 -2.14 -5.81 -22.83
N VAL A 36 -1.46 -4.93 -22.09
CA VAL A 36 -0.26 -4.24 -22.54
C VAL A 36 0.94 -5.17 -22.44
N ASN A 37 1.43 -5.66 -23.59
CA ASN A 37 2.66 -6.48 -23.68
C ASN A 37 3.81 -5.74 -24.39
N ALA A 38 3.69 -4.43 -24.56
CA ALA A 38 4.64 -3.57 -25.26
C ALA A 38 4.92 -2.31 -24.43
N PHE A 39 5.75 -1.43 -24.98
CA PHE A 39 6.04 -0.12 -24.39
C PHE A 39 4.93 0.89 -24.73
N VAL A 40 4.39 1.55 -23.70
CA VAL A 40 3.46 2.68 -23.79
C VAL A 40 4.13 3.88 -23.13
N ASN A 41 4.22 5.01 -23.84
CA ASN A 41 4.82 6.24 -23.33
C ASN A 41 3.75 7.30 -23.04
N ASP A 42 2.77 6.91 -22.24
CA ASP A 42 1.63 7.72 -21.84
C ASP A 42 0.92 7.06 -20.65
N GLU A 43 -0.12 7.73 -20.14
CA GLU A 43 -1.10 7.13 -19.23
C GLU A 43 -1.88 6.01 -19.91
N VAL A 44 -2.15 4.92 -19.18
CA VAL A 44 -3.05 3.85 -19.64
C VAL A 44 -4.34 3.90 -18.83
N VAL A 45 -5.48 3.93 -19.51
CA VAL A 45 -6.81 4.03 -18.87
C VAL A 45 -7.68 2.82 -19.21
N ALA A 46 -8.43 2.35 -18.24
CA ALA A 46 -9.48 1.35 -18.41
C ALA A 46 -10.79 1.81 -17.74
N VAL A 47 -11.94 1.45 -18.31
CA VAL A 47 -13.25 1.88 -17.79
C VAL A 47 -14.24 0.72 -17.94
N GLY A 48 -14.66 0.14 -16.82
CA GLY A 48 -15.64 -0.96 -16.81
C GLY A 48 -15.09 -2.30 -17.31
N TYR A 49 -13.78 -2.53 -17.20
CA TYR A 49 -13.17 -3.84 -17.49
C TYR A 49 -11.76 -3.96 -16.87
N THR A 50 -11.28 -5.21 -16.72
CA THR A 50 -9.92 -5.51 -16.27
C THR A 50 -8.85 -5.11 -17.28
N CYS A 51 -7.82 -4.39 -16.82
CA CYS A 51 -6.62 -4.08 -17.59
C CYS A 51 -5.40 -4.83 -17.03
N THR A 52 -4.60 -5.41 -17.91
CA THR A 52 -3.39 -6.13 -17.53
C THR A 52 -2.14 -5.50 -18.14
N ILE A 53 -1.15 -5.16 -17.33
CA ILE A 53 0.21 -4.90 -17.81
C ILE A 53 0.96 -6.21 -17.74
N GLY A 54 1.16 -6.86 -18.89
CA GLY A 54 1.81 -8.17 -18.96
C GLY A 54 3.29 -8.12 -18.56
N PRO A 55 3.97 -9.27 -18.38
CA PRO A 55 5.36 -9.32 -17.93
C PRO A 55 6.37 -8.56 -18.82
N MET A 56 6.02 -8.38 -20.11
CA MET A 56 6.83 -7.60 -21.07
C MET A 56 6.27 -6.20 -21.30
N GLY A 57 5.14 -5.86 -20.69
CA GLY A 57 4.53 -4.55 -20.74
C GLY A 57 5.34 -3.53 -19.95
N SER A 58 5.47 -2.33 -20.51
CA SER A 58 6.10 -1.21 -19.82
C SER A 58 5.31 0.06 -20.10
N VAL A 59 4.85 0.73 -19.05
CA VAL A 59 4.13 2.00 -19.13
C VAL A 59 5.04 3.08 -18.55
N ASN A 60 5.35 4.11 -19.34
CA ASN A 60 6.05 5.30 -18.90
C ASN A 60 5.04 6.43 -18.64
N GLY A 61 4.26 6.21 -17.60
CA GLY A 61 3.08 6.94 -17.16
C GLY A 61 2.40 6.11 -16.05
N GLY A 62 1.25 6.57 -15.58
CA GLY A 62 0.39 5.81 -14.70
C GLY A 62 -0.55 4.85 -15.42
N VAL A 63 -1.25 4.06 -14.63
CA VAL A 63 -2.33 3.16 -15.07
C VAL A 63 -3.53 3.44 -14.18
N SER A 64 -4.65 3.83 -14.77
CA SER A 64 -5.90 3.99 -14.03
C SER A 64 -7.01 3.12 -14.57
N GLN A 65 -7.86 2.64 -13.67
CA GLN A 65 -9.09 1.95 -14.03
C GLN A 65 -10.25 2.49 -13.20
N THR A 66 -11.40 2.70 -13.84
CA THR A 66 -12.62 3.16 -13.17
C THR A 66 -13.82 2.25 -13.48
N GLY A 67 -14.79 2.17 -12.58
CA GLY A 67 -15.95 1.28 -12.71
C GLY A 67 -15.64 -0.18 -12.44
N GLU A 68 -16.49 -1.13 -12.87
CA GLU A 68 -16.24 -2.55 -12.62
C GLU A 68 -14.98 -3.03 -13.36
N GLY A 69 -14.02 -3.65 -12.69
CA GLY A 69 -12.77 -4.03 -13.34
C GLY A 69 -11.71 -4.52 -12.38
N SER A 70 -10.48 -4.67 -12.86
CA SER A 70 -9.33 -4.90 -11.98
C SER A 70 -8.07 -4.41 -12.69
N LEU A 71 -7.04 -4.05 -11.93
CA LEU A 71 -5.71 -3.79 -12.46
C LEU A 71 -4.78 -4.94 -12.13
N VAL A 72 -4.20 -5.57 -13.16
CA VAL A 72 -3.22 -6.66 -12.98
C VAL A 72 -1.88 -6.25 -13.54
N ILE A 73 -0.93 -5.93 -12.67
CA ILE A 73 0.41 -5.49 -13.07
C ILE A 73 1.39 -6.64 -12.92
N ARG A 74 2.04 -7.03 -14.01
CA ARG A 74 3.13 -8.03 -14.04
C ARG A 74 4.40 -7.49 -14.69
N GLY A 75 4.29 -6.37 -15.39
CA GLY A 75 5.40 -5.65 -16.02
C GLY A 75 5.81 -4.42 -15.21
N ARG A 76 6.17 -3.35 -15.91
CA ARG A 76 6.67 -2.11 -15.32
C ARG A 76 5.71 -0.94 -15.54
N VAL A 77 5.47 -0.15 -14.49
CA VAL A 77 4.73 1.11 -14.53
C VAL A 77 5.61 2.18 -13.89
N ASN A 78 6.01 3.22 -14.63
CA ASN A 78 6.81 4.33 -14.10
C ASN A 78 5.90 5.50 -13.67
N GLY A 79 4.86 5.19 -12.90
CA GLY A 79 3.85 6.12 -12.44
C GLY A 79 2.97 5.45 -11.39
N ALA A 80 1.88 6.12 -11.02
CA ALA A 80 0.90 5.58 -10.09
C ALA A 80 -0.01 4.54 -10.75
N VAL A 81 -0.54 3.62 -9.94
CA VAL A 81 -1.56 2.65 -10.32
C VAL A 81 -2.78 2.91 -9.46
N SER A 82 -3.91 3.26 -10.08
CA SER A 82 -5.12 3.63 -9.34
C SER A 82 -6.33 2.91 -9.90
N GLU A 83 -7.02 2.18 -9.04
CA GLU A 83 -8.35 1.62 -9.32
C GLU A 83 -9.38 2.44 -8.53
N ASP A 84 -10.48 2.81 -9.20
CA ASP A 84 -11.60 3.60 -8.66
C ASP A 84 -12.92 2.97 -9.16
N GLY A 85 -13.27 1.83 -8.58
CA GLY A 85 -14.52 1.12 -8.79
C GLY A 85 -14.46 -0.31 -8.23
N PRO A 86 -15.48 -1.15 -8.45
CA PRO A 86 -15.43 -2.51 -7.93
C PRO A 86 -14.36 -3.37 -8.63
N GLY A 87 -13.27 -3.67 -7.92
CA GLY A 87 -12.43 -4.85 -8.09
C GLY A 87 -10.96 -4.65 -7.71
N ASP A 88 -10.11 -5.63 -8.03
CA ASP A 88 -8.81 -5.73 -7.35
C ASP A 88 -7.67 -4.97 -8.05
N VAL A 89 -6.68 -4.51 -7.27
CA VAL A 89 -5.35 -4.14 -7.74
C VAL A 89 -4.36 -5.25 -7.40
N VAL A 90 -3.79 -5.91 -8.40
CA VAL A 90 -2.89 -7.05 -8.23
C VAL A 90 -1.51 -6.75 -8.82
N LEU A 91 -0.52 -6.56 -7.95
CA LEU A 91 0.89 -6.57 -8.33
C LEU A 91 1.40 -8.01 -8.31
N GLY A 92 1.49 -8.60 -9.49
CA GLY A 92 2.04 -9.93 -9.70
C GLY A 92 3.55 -10.00 -9.47
N ARG A 93 4.07 -11.23 -9.50
CA ARG A 93 5.50 -11.48 -9.27
C ARG A 93 6.38 -10.70 -10.26
N GLY A 94 7.35 -9.97 -9.73
CA GLY A 94 8.29 -9.16 -10.52
C GLY A 94 7.71 -7.84 -11.05
N ALA A 95 6.50 -7.46 -10.66
CA ALA A 95 5.93 -6.16 -11.01
C ALA A 95 6.79 -5.02 -10.43
N ILE A 96 6.96 -3.95 -11.19
CA ILE A 96 7.69 -2.77 -10.73
C ILE A 96 6.78 -1.56 -10.93
N VAL A 97 6.45 -0.87 -9.84
CA VAL A 97 5.67 0.36 -9.86
C VAL A 97 6.49 1.49 -9.24
N GLY A 98 6.74 2.54 -10.01
CA GLY A 98 7.55 3.68 -9.59
C GLY A 98 6.78 4.74 -8.78
N GLY A 99 5.49 4.58 -8.59
CA GLY A 99 4.62 5.48 -7.82
C GLY A 99 3.72 4.74 -6.85
N ASP A 100 2.68 5.43 -6.39
CA ASP A 100 1.70 4.90 -5.45
C ASP A 100 0.77 3.88 -6.12
N VAL A 101 0.20 3.00 -5.31
CA VAL A 101 -0.74 1.96 -5.72
C VAL A 101 -1.98 2.09 -4.84
N SER A 102 -3.13 2.40 -5.44
CA SER A 102 -4.36 2.66 -4.71
C SER A 102 -5.56 1.90 -5.27
N GLU A 103 -6.43 1.44 -4.38
CA GLU A 103 -7.82 1.01 -4.64
C GLU A 103 -8.73 1.84 -3.70
N ALA A 104 -9.85 2.35 -4.22
CA ALA A 104 -10.70 3.29 -3.48
C ALA A 104 -12.18 2.86 -3.30
N ASP A 105 -12.58 1.67 -3.72
CA ASP A 105 -13.97 1.19 -3.67
C ASP A 105 -14.00 -0.27 -3.17
N VAL A 106 -14.77 -1.17 -3.80
CA VAL A 106 -14.87 -2.55 -3.33
C VAL A 106 -13.82 -3.41 -4.03
N GLY A 107 -12.69 -3.67 -3.38
CA GLY A 107 -11.68 -4.55 -3.95
C GLY A 107 -10.36 -4.60 -3.18
N ASN A 108 -9.54 -5.61 -3.42
CA ASN A 108 -8.31 -5.79 -2.63
C ASN A 108 -7.09 -5.22 -3.36
N VAL A 109 -6.13 -4.70 -2.59
CA VAL A 109 -4.77 -4.54 -3.09
C VAL A 109 -3.95 -5.79 -2.72
N SER A 110 -3.47 -6.53 -3.73
CA SER A 110 -2.63 -7.71 -3.52
C SER A 110 -1.23 -7.54 -4.12
N VAL A 111 -0.20 -7.68 -3.31
CA VAL A 111 1.21 -7.61 -3.74
C VAL A 111 1.88 -8.97 -3.58
N ARG A 112 2.42 -9.52 -4.67
CA ARG A 112 3.06 -10.85 -4.70
C ARG A 112 4.58 -10.76 -4.75
N GLY A 113 5.25 -11.88 -4.43
CA GLY A 113 6.69 -11.86 -4.19
C GLY A 113 7.52 -11.36 -5.37
N GLY A 114 8.52 -10.54 -5.05
CA GLY A 114 9.40 -9.90 -6.02
C GLY A 114 8.82 -8.66 -6.69
N ALA A 115 7.59 -8.26 -6.35
CA ALA A 115 7.10 -6.93 -6.70
C ALA A 115 7.78 -5.84 -5.88
N SER A 116 7.98 -4.66 -6.47
CA SER A 116 8.54 -3.49 -5.80
C SER A 116 7.67 -2.27 -6.10
N THR A 117 7.34 -1.50 -5.07
CA THR A 117 6.76 -0.17 -5.21
C THR A 117 7.74 0.84 -4.61
N ASP A 118 7.95 1.96 -5.31
CA ASP A 118 8.72 3.09 -4.76
C ASP A 118 7.82 4.05 -3.96
N GLY A 119 6.50 3.93 -4.12
CA GLY A 119 5.49 4.70 -3.40
C GLY A 119 4.73 3.88 -2.36
N VAL A 120 3.59 4.43 -1.97
CA VAL A 120 2.67 3.89 -0.97
C VAL A 120 1.72 2.87 -1.59
N ILE A 121 1.31 1.88 -0.80
CA ILE A 121 0.22 0.95 -1.11
C ILE A 121 -0.97 1.34 -0.24
N GLU A 122 -2.07 1.78 -0.84
CA GLU A 122 -3.25 2.28 -0.13
C GLU A 122 -4.52 1.52 -0.58
N GLU A 123 -5.36 1.14 0.38
CA GLU A 123 -6.75 0.75 0.16
C GLU A 123 -7.59 1.68 1.03
N SER A 124 -8.54 2.40 0.42
CA SER A 124 -9.41 3.36 1.14
C SER A 124 -10.90 3.04 1.05
N GLY A 125 -11.25 1.85 0.57
CA GLY A 125 -12.60 1.41 0.26
C GLY A 125 -13.08 0.25 1.15
N ASP A 126 -13.84 -0.66 0.58
CA ASP A 126 -14.46 -1.81 1.24
C ASP A 126 -13.70 -3.12 0.95
N GLY A 127 -12.37 -3.06 0.88
CA GLY A 127 -11.50 -4.19 0.61
C GLY A 127 -10.37 -4.33 1.61
N SER A 128 -9.24 -4.93 1.21
CA SER A 128 -8.15 -5.24 2.13
C SER A 128 -6.79 -5.25 1.43
N VAL A 129 -5.73 -4.90 2.17
CA VAL A 129 -4.37 -5.00 1.66
C VAL A 129 -3.75 -6.35 2.01
N ASN A 130 -3.34 -7.10 0.99
CA ASN A 130 -2.78 -8.45 1.11
C ASN A 130 -1.40 -8.52 0.46
N VAL A 131 -0.34 -8.41 1.26
CA VAL A 131 1.05 -8.56 0.81
C VAL A 131 1.53 -9.98 1.10
N THR A 132 1.95 -10.71 0.06
CA THR A 132 2.53 -12.05 0.20
C THR A 132 3.88 -12.12 -0.50
N VAL A 133 4.94 -12.35 0.27
CA VAL A 133 6.29 -12.57 -0.25
C VAL A 133 6.53 -14.08 -0.39
N ASP A 134 6.00 -14.66 -1.47
CA ASP A 134 5.98 -16.11 -1.76
C ASP A 134 7.08 -16.59 -2.72
N VAL A 135 8.03 -15.71 -3.03
CA VAL A 135 9.28 -16.06 -3.73
C VAL A 135 10.45 -15.30 -3.10
N PRO A 136 11.70 -15.80 -3.27
CA PRO A 136 12.89 -15.07 -2.85
C PRO A 136 12.91 -13.65 -3.42
N GLY A 137 12.97 -12.66 -2.53
CA GLY A 137 12.89 -11.27 -2.90
C GLY A 137 12.58 -10.37 -1.72
N LEU A 138 12.29 -9.12 -2.04
CA LEU A 138 11.97 -8.06 -1.10
C LEU A 138 10.78 -7.28 -1.67
N VAL A 139 9.73 -7.15 -0.87
CA VAL A 139 8.67 -6.17 -1.12
C VAL A 139 9.00 -4.92 -0.30
N LYS A 140 8.96 -3.76 -0.96
CA LYS A 140 9.12 -2.46 -0.33
C LYS A 140 7.87 -1.62 -0.55
N GLY A 141 7.54 -0.80 0.44
CA GLY A 141 6.43 0.15 0.37
C GLY A 141 5.71 0.23 1.71
N ASP A 142 5.34 1.44 2.10
CA ASP A 142 4.45 1.63 3.24
C ASP A 142 3.03 1.23 2.83
N VAL A 143 2.30 0.59 3.73
CA VAL A 143 0.95 0.08 3.53
C VAL A 143 -0.01 0.90 4.38
N TYR A 144 -1.07 1.40 3.75
CA TYR A 144 -2.17 2.12 4.40
C TYR A 144 -3.48 1.41 4.05
N GLU A 145 -4.28 1.13 5.06
CA GLU A 145 -5.66 0.69 4.92
C GLU A 145 -6.49 1.69 5.72
N ASN A 146 -7.31 2.46 5.01
CA ASN A 146 -8.18 3.49 5.58
C ASN A 146 -9.67 3.12 5.40
N GLY A 147 -9.91 1.90 4.95
CA GLY A 147 -11.17 1.33 4.50
C GLY A 147 -11.87 0.52 5.58
N ASN A 148 -12.65 -0.48 5.18
CA ASN A 148 -13.39 -1.36 6.10
C ASN A 148 -12.82 -2.77 6.25
N GLY A 149 -11.78 -3.15 5.50
CA GLY A 149 -11.12 -4.43 5.71
C GLY A 149 -9.86 -4.25 6.50
N GLY A 150 -8.84 -5.07 6.26
CA GLY A 150 -7.62 -5.05 7.07
C GLY A 150 -6.36 -5.37 6.28
N VAL A 151 -5.24 -5.42 7.01
CA VAL A 151 -3.94 -5.66 6.39
C VAL A 151 -3.42 -7.05 6.75
N THR A 152 -3.01 -7.81 5.74
CA THR A 152 -2.25 -9.05 5.93
C THR A 152 -0.91 -8.97 5.24
N ILE A 153 0.18 -9.12 6.01
CA ILE A 153 1.56 -9.24 5.51
C ILE A 153 2.06 -10.65 5.78
N ASN A 154 2.45 -11.37 4.72
CA ASN A 154 2.92 -12.74 4.81
C ASN A 154 4.29 -12.90 4.16
N ALA A 155 5.35 -12.85 4.97
CA ALA A 155 6.73 -13.06 4.55
C ALA A 155 7.08 -14.56 4.61
N GLN A 156 6.83 -15.28 3.52
CA GLN A 156 6.98 -16.75 3.45
C GLN A 156 8.35 -17.19 2.93
N LEU A 157 8.77 -16.61 1.81
CA LEU A 157 9.99 -16.97 1.09
C LEU A 157 10.82 -15.73 0.71
N GLY A 158 10.45 -14.55 1.17
CA GLY A 158 11.26 -13.33 1.09
C GLY A 158 10.95 -12.36 2.22
N ASN A 159 11.45 -11.14 2.08
CA ASN A 159 11.39 -10.12 3.13
C ASN A 159 10.40 -9.00 2.79
N PHE A 160 9.93 -8.30 3.82
CA PHE A 160 9.14 -7.08 3.70
C PHE A 160 9.85 -5.92 4.41
N GLU A 161 9.91 -4.76 3.77
CA GLU A 161 10.43 -3.51 4.34
C GLU A 161 9.45 -2.35 4.06
N GLY A 162 8.79 -1.87 5.10
CA GLY A 162 7.77 -0.82 5.03
C GLY A 162 6.96 -0.78 6.32
N SER A 163 6.33 0.36 6.60
CA SER A 163 5.41 0.48 7.74
C SER A 163 4.01 0.06 7.32
N VAL A 164 3.23 -0.43 8.27
CA VAL A 164 1.82 -0.79 8.10
C VAL A 164 0.99 0.14 8.97
N ASN A 165 0.00 0.80 8.36
CA ASN A 165 -0.93 1.66 9.04
C ASN A 165 -2.36 1.27 8.67
N GLU A 166 -3.12 0.85 9.65
CA GLU A 166 -4.52 0.47 9.51
C GLU A 166 -5.31 1.46 10.37
N ALA A 167 -6.29 2.14 9.77
CA ALA A 167 -7.14 3.12 10.43
C ALA A 167 -8.64 2.80 10.35
N GLY A 168 -8.98 1.62 9.82
CA GLY A 168 -10.33 1.14 9.57
C GLY A 168 -10.70 0.00 10.52
N PRO A 169 -11.96 -0.49 10.57
CA PRO A 169 -12.45 -1.52 11.51
C PRO A 169 -11.79 -2.92 11.39
N GLY A 170 -10.67 -3.02 10.68
CA GLY A 170 -10.02 -4.25 10.28
C GLY A 170 -9.20 -4.93 11.35
N ASN A 171 -8.25 -5.74 10.90
CA ASN A 171 -7.20 -6.27 11.75
C ASN A 171 -5.90 -6.21 10.96
N VAL A 172 -4.78 -6.10 11.67
CA VAL A 172 -3.47 -6.27 11.07
C VAL A 172 -2.93 -7.64 11.43
N ASN A 173 -2.60 -8.46 10.42
CA ASN A 173 -2.00 -9.77 10.61
C ASN A 173 -0.63 -9.84 9.91
N VAL A 174 0.43 -10.07 10.69
CA VAL A 174 1.80 -10.22 10.18
C VAL A 174 2.29 -11.64 10.45
N VAL A 175 2.72 -12.32 9.39
CA VAL A 175 3.33 -13.65 9.48
C VAL A 175 4.74 -13.59 8.91
N VAL A 176 5.74 -14.00 9.71
CA VAL A 176 7.15 -14.02 9.32
C VAL A 176 7.69 -15.44 9.44
N SER A 177 7.90 -16.09 8.30
CA SER A 177 8.40 -17.48 8.24
C SER A 177 9.87 -17.60 8.65
N PRO A 178 10.35 -18.82 9.00
CA PRO A 178 11.74 -19.03 9.39
C PRO A 178 12.73 -18.52 8.34
N GLY A 179 13.74 -17.76 8.79
CA GLY A 179 14.77 -17.18 7.93
C GLY A 179 14.35 -15.95 7.12
N MET A 180 13.08 -15.53 7.21
CA MET A 180 12.56 -14.31 6.59
C MET A 180 12.54 -13.15 7.57
N SER A 181 12.37 -11.92 7.06
CA SER A 181 12.25 -10.72 7.88
C SER A 181 11.09 -9.80 7.51
N PHE A 182 10.50 -9.20 8.53
CA PHE A 182 9.67 -8.00 8.44
C PHE A 182 10.43 -6.83 9.08
N LYS A 183 10.47 -5.68 8.41
CA LYS A 183 11.00 -4.44 8.99
C LYS A 183 10.08 -3.26 8.74
N GLY A 184 9.73 -2.56 9.81
CA GLY A 184 8.87 -1.39 9.80
C GLY A 184 7.94 -1.38 11.00
N ASP A 185 7.28 -0.26 11.23
CA ASP A 185 6.32 -0.16 12.33
C ASP A 185 4.94 -0.66 11.87
N VAL A 186 4.15 -1.18 12.80
CA VAL A 186 2.77 -1.58 12.60
C VAL A 186 1.90 -0.74 13.54
N ASN A 187 1.00 0.04 12.97
CA ASN A 187 0.07 0.88 13.71
C ASN A 187 -1.35 0.51 13.30
N GLU A 188 -2.16 0.18 14.30
CA GLU A 188 -3.60 0.02 14.18
C GLU A 188 -4.22 1.13 15.02
N GLN A 189 -5.13 1.90 14.42
CA GLN A 189 -5.69 3.12 15.02
C GLN A 189 -7.16 2.99 15.43
N ASP A 190 -7.66 1.78 15.52
CA ASP A 190 -9.06 1.43 15.42
C ASP A 190 -9.41 0.34 16.48
N GLY A 191 -10.66 -0.11 16.57
CA GLY A 191 -11.03 -1.22 17.46
C GLY A 191 -10.52 -2.60 17.03
N GLY A 192 -9.83 -2.69 15.89
CA GLY A 192 -9.19 -3.87 15.33
C GLY A 192 -7.99 -4.35 16.12
N SER A 193 -7.58 -5.60 15.86
CA SER A 193 -6.47 -6.23 16.59
C SER A 193 -5.24 -6.41 15.70
N VAL A 194 -4.06 -6.34 16.32
CA VAL A 194 -2.79 -6.68 15.69
C VAL A 194 -2.34 -8.06 16.13
N THR A 195 -2.13 -8.97 15.17
CA THR A 195 -1.50 -10.27 15.40
C THR A 195 -0.19 -10.37 14.63
N ALA A 196 0.87 -10.81 15.30
CA ALA A 196 2.15 -11.13 14.69
C ALA A 196 2.60 -12.56 15.06
N ASP A 197 2.68 -13.45 14.06
CA ASP A 197 3.31 -14.77 14.17
C ASP A 197 4.73 -14.72 13.58
N VAL A 198 5.73 -14.70 14.45
CA VAL A 198 7.13 -14.48 14.12
C VAL A 198 7.92 -15.76 14.36
N GLN A 199 8.20 -16.47 13.27
CA GLN A 199 9.15 -17.60 13.23
C GLN A 199 10.52 -17.18 12.70
N GLY A 200 10.57 -16.06 11.97
CA GLY A 200 11.79 -15.43 11.44
C GLY A 200 12.28 -14.26 12.30
N PHE A 201 12.48 -13.10 11.67
CA PHE A 201 12.96 -11.88 12.31
C PHE A 201 11.99 -10.72 12.10
N PHE A 202 11.54 -10.07 13.17
CA PHE A 202 10.72 -8.86 13.13
C PHE A 202 11.50 -7.70 13.73
N GLU A 203 11.59 -6.57 13.02
CA GLU A 203 12.17 -5.32 13.53
C GLU A 203 11.25 -4.12 13.30
N GLY A 204 10.82 -3.51 14.40
CA GLY A 204 9.88 -2.38 14.42
C GLY A 204 8.96 -2.46 15.62
N ASN A 205 8.08 -1.47 15.76
CA ASN A 205 7.13 -1.41 16.86
C ASN A 205 5.73 -1.84 16.41
N ILE A 206 4.96 -2.40 17.33
CA ILE A 206 3.52 -2.63 17.16
C ILE A 206 2.79 -1.70 18.12
N VAL A 207 1.85 -0.93 17.59
CA VAL A 207 0.96 -0.05 18.37
C VAL A 207 -0.48 -0.32 17.96
N GLU A 208 -1.33 -0.55 18.94
CA GLU A 208 -2.80 -0.59 18.80
C GLU A 208 -3.38 0.53 19.67
N GLN A 209 -4.27 1.36 19.11
CA GLN A 209 -4.66 2.63 19.72
C GLN A 209 -6.12 2.75 20.17
N LEU A 210 -7.08 1.91 19.78
CA LEU A 210 -8.50 2.10 20.12
C LEU A 210 -9.19 0.87 20.74
N GLY A 211 -8.43 0.07 21.49
CA GLY A 211 -8.98 -0.91 22.42
C GLY A 211 -9.09 -2.32 21.87
N GLY A 212 -8.50 -2.60 20.71
CA GLY A 212 -8.25 -3.92 20.20
C GLY A 212 -7.10 -4.65 20.91
N ASN A 213 -6.74 -5.82 20.41
CA ASN A 213 -5.73 -6.67 21.07
C ASN A 213 -4.42 -6.67 20.31
N VAL A 214 -3.32 -6.84 21.04
CA VAL A 214 -2.01 -7.15 20.45
C VAL A 214 -1.58 -8.56 20.84
N SER A 215 -1.31 -9.40 19.84
CA SER A 215 -0.82 -10.76 20.04
C SER A 215 0.48 -10.98 19.29
N THR A 216 1.55 -11.25 20.03
CA THR A 216 2.88 -11.58 19.46
C THR A 216 3.23 -13.02 19.82
N THR A 217 3.46 -13.86 18.81
CA THR A 217 3.69 -15.29 18.99
C THR A 217 4.80 -15.83 18.10
N GLY A 218 5.30 -17.02 18.41
CA GLY A 218 6.27 -17.74 17.57
C GLY A 218 7.63 -17.98 18.21
N ALA A 219 8.52 -18.64 17.47
CA ALA A 219 9.85 -19.04 17.94
C ALA A 219 11.00 -18.17 17.41
N GLY A 220 10.68 -17.12 16.66
CA GLY A 220 11.63 -16.21 16.03
C GLY A 220 12.19 -15.16 16.98
N VAL A 221 12.72 -14.09 16.39
CA VAL A 221 13.24 -12.92 17.10
C VAL A 221 12.36 -11.72 16.82
N PHE A 222 11.96 -11.02 17.88
CA PHE A 222 11.24 -9.76 17.79
C PHE A 222 12.11 -8.64 18.37
N LYS A 223 12.32 -7.55 17.63
CA LYS A 223 13.08 -6.40 18.08
C LYS A 223 12.26 -5.12 17.93
N GLY A 224 11.90 -4.52 19.05
CA GLY A 224 11.06 -3.33 19.16
C GLY A 224 10.05 -3.47 20.30
N ASN A 225 9.07 -2.57 20.34
CA ASN A 225 8.04 -2.57 21.37
C ASN A 225 6.71 -3.13 20.86
N SER A 226 5.90 -3.64 21.78
CA SER A 226 4.47 -3.86 21.54
C SER A 226 3.64 -3.09 22.56
N GLU A 227 2.69 -2.29 22.06
CA GLU A 227 1.89 -1.32 22.80
C GLU A 227 0.40 -1.50 22.48
N HIS A 228 -0.48 -1.32 23.47
CA HIS A 228 -1.94 -1.42 23.28
C HIS A 228 -2.70 -0.43 24.18
N GLN A 229 -3.88 0.01 23.73
CA GLN A 229 -4.77 0.84 24.53
C GLN A 229 -5.82 -0.01 25.26
N ALA A 230 -6.19 0.36 26.49
CA ALA A 230 -7.34 -0.26 27.16
C ALA A 230 -8.67 0.14 26.45
N PRO A 231 -9.71 -0.74 26.41
CA PRO A 231 -9.88 -2.00 27.16
C PRO A 231 -9.23 -3.23 26.51
N GLY A 232 -8.41 -3.04 25.48
CA GLY A 232 -7.67 -4.08 24.78
C GLY A 232 -6.79 -4.92 25.71
N THR A 233 -6.34 -6.06 25.19
CA THR A 233 -5.36 -6.91 25.86
C THR A 233 -4.12 -7.10 25.02
N CYS A 234 -2.97 -7.27 25.67
CA CYS A 234 -1.75 -7.66 24.98
C CYS A 234 -1.20 -8.99 25.51
N THR A 235 -0.79 -9.85 24.58
CA THR A 235 -0.12 -11.12 24.86
C THR A 235 1.18 -11.24 24.06
N ASN A 236 2.20 -11.79 24.71
CA ASN A 236 3.47 -12.13 24.07
C ASN A 236 3.89 -13.54 24.49
N THR A 237 4.23 -14.38 23.51
CA THR A 237 4.78 -15.71 23.72
C THR A 237 6.16 -15.92 23.08
N ILE A 238 6.70 -14.89 22.41
CA ILE A 238 8.02 -14.93 21.79
C ILE A 238 9.10 -14.90 22.88
N VAL A 239 9.92 -15.95 22.94
CA VAL A 239 10.99 -16.09 23.95
C VAL A 239 12.11 -15.08 23.72
N ASN A 240 12.47 -14.81 22.46
CA ASN A 240 13.52 -13.85 22.09
C ASN A 240 12.92 -12.50 21.69
N PHE A 241 12.24 -11.87 22.65
CA PHE A 241 11.69 -10.52 22.52
C PHE A 241 12.69 -9.49 23.03
N GLN A 242 13.06 -8.52 22.20
CA GLN A 242 14.08 -7.50 22.46
C GLN A 242 13.44 -6.11 22.43
N GLY A 243 12.95 -5.67 23.58
CA GLY A 243 12.26 -4.40 23.78
C GLY A 243 11.22 -4.52 24.88
N SER A 244 10.25 -3.60 24.91
CA SER A 244 9.16 -3.64 25.88
C SER A 244 7.96 -4.38 25.29
N ALA A 245 7.60 -5.52 25.87
CA ALA A 245 6.43 -6.27 25.44
C ALA A 245 5.18 -5.84 26.22
N CYS A 246 4.08 -5.63 25.51
CA CYS A 246 2.75 -5.38 26.07
C CYS A 246 2.70 -4.18 27.02
N THR A 247 3.26 -3.07 26.58
CA THR A 247 3.20 -1.80 27.31
C THR A 247 1.81 -1.18 27.10
N PRO A 248 1.09 -0.81 28.17
CA PRO A 248 -0.14 -0.05 28.01
C PRO A 248 0.18 1.40 27.63
N ILE A 249 -0.64 1.98 26.75
CA ILE A 249 -0.58 3.39 26.36
C ILE A 249 -1.85 4.16 26.75
#